data_AF-A0A964RL83-F1
#
_entry.id   AF-A0A964RL83-F1
#
_cell.length_a   1.000
_cell.length_b   1.000
_cell.length_c   1.000
_cell.angle_alpha   90.00
_cell.angle_beta   90.00
_cell.angle_gamma   90.00
#
_symmetry.space_group_name_H-M   'P 1'
#
loop_
_entity.id
_entity.type
_entity.pdbx_description
1 polymer ?
#
loop_
_entity_poly.entity_id
_entity_poly.type
_entity_poly.pdbx_seq_one_letter_code
_entity_poly.pdbx_strand_id
1 'polypeptide(L)'
;MLKIIINEIVNEQRYNVPKILPNNLEPIKINYGISTLEIAKSLGLNRNFISNVIKEKANFSGISVIKLMKHFNIPFNLIYSVNRKVSYIENEFKRYICVFQLDKYESYEKSDLVMSAMRDIVSETYQTLIVKMIKDIKDNTISFSADDKSENFSSDLLKYQEVVSNLNYDFHNYKYVAVAYEILNDMSVSKYINLQENIDTDLIRYLDNKSFTTNKFKTISIRKKDIIEKNDYYKLPQEYSILIDGEIVICDKIKKSDCIVKRNSIEFNVLSEIIVNLTKLNYLREYKSYSTKDMANKLGVSEDTYIAIEKGYQKLSAQTMWKIELEFGVLLHSVLNIDEYYKKYCTE
;
A
#
# COMPACT_ATOMS: atom_id res chain seq x y z
N MET A 1 34.98 -3.42 27.35
CA MET A 1 33.94 -4.47 27.56
C MET A 1 32.58 -3.91 27.15
N LEU A 2 31.85 -4.59 26.28
CA LEU A 2 30.57 -4.08 25.75
C LEU A 2 29.42 -4.45 26.70
N LYS A 3 28.65 -3.44 27.12
CA LYS A 3 27.48 -3.57 28.00
C LYS A 3 26.23 -3.08 27.29
N ILE A 4 25.15 -3.85 27.34
CA ILE A 4 23.83 -3.42 26.86
C ILE A 4 23.20 -2.52 27.92
N ILE A 5 22.81 -1.31 27.54
CA ILE A 5 22.10 -0.35 28.39
C ILE A 5 20.60 -0.51 28.24
N ILE A 6 20.13 -0.63 27.01
CA ILE A 6 18.73 -0.91 26.70
C ILE A 6 18.65 -1.76 25.44
N ASN A 7 17.60 -2.56 25.36
CA ASN A 7 17.15 -3.19 24.13
C ASN A 7 15.62 -3.18 24.11
N GLU A 8 15.04 -2.26 23.33
CA GLU A 8 13.61 -1.95 23.37
C GLU A 8 12.94 -2.18 22.02
N ILE A 9 11.72 -2.74 22.04
CA ILE A 9 10.87 -2.89 20.85
C ILE A 9 10.26 -1.52 20.55
N VAL A 10 10.53 -1.00 19.36
CA VAL A 10 10.04 0.30 18.89
C VAL A 10 8.81 0.15 17.99
N ASN A 11 8.72 -0.98 17.31
CA ASN A 11 7.57 -1.34 16.50
C ASN A 11 7.44 -2.86 16.41
N GLU A 12 6.21 -3.35 16.51
CA GLU A 12 5.87 -4.76 16.28
C GLU A 12 4.72 -4.81 15.28
N GLN A 13 4.96 -5.50 14.17
CA GLN A 13 3.98 -5.67 13.11
C GLN A 13 3.82 -7.15 12.81
N ARG A 14 2.60 -7.65 12.99
CA ARG A 14 2.21 -8.97 12.53
C ARG A 14 1.60 -8.85 11.15
N TYR A 15 2.28 -9.40 10.17
CA TYR A 15 1.73 -9.60 8.84
C TYR A 15 0.88 -10.87 8.87
N ASN A 16 -0.34 -10.73 9.38
CA ASN A 16 -1.37 -11.76 9.45
C ASN A 16 -1.96 -12.05 8.05
N VAL A 17 -1.07 -12.38 7.12
CA VAL A 17 -1.33 -12.87 5.77
C VAL A 17 -0.43 -14.08 5.55
N PRO A 18 -0.97 -15.19 5.02
CA PRO A 18 -0.16 -16.35 4.69
C PRO A 18 1.02 -16.00 3.76
N LYS A 19 2.21 -16.49 4.10
CA LYS A 19 3.42 -16.42 3.25
C LYS A 19 3.17 -17.06 1.89
N ILE A 20 2.45 -18.19 1.87
CA ILE A 20 1.85 -18.80 0.68
C ILE A 20 0.34 -18.79 0.86
N LEU A 21 -0.37 -18.16 -0.08
CA LEU A 21 -1.81 -17.99 -0.02
C LEU A 21 -2.51 -19.33 -0.30
N PRO A 22 -3.38 -19.79 0.64
CA PRO A 22 -4.24 -20.94 0.38
C PRO A 22 -5.18 -20.61 -0.78
N ASN A 23 -5.46 -21.57 -1.64
CA ASN A 23 -6.25 -21.29 -2.84
C ASN A 23 -7.14 -22.46 -3.28
N ASN A 24 -8.11 -22.14 -4.13
CA ASN A 24 -9.06 -23.06 -4.75
C ASN A 24 -8.72 -23.38 -6.21
N LEU A 25 -7.46 -23.20 -6.65
CA LEU A 25 -7.12 -23.35 -8.06
C LEU A 25 -7.34 -24.78 -8.57
N GLU A 26 -7.07 -25.81 -7.76
CA GLU A 26 -7.33 -27.21 -8.15
C GLU A 26 -8.83 -27.50 -8.37
N PRO A 27 -9.74 -27.20 -7.43
CA PRO A 27 -11.17 -27.40 -7.68
C PRO A 27 -11.71 -26.50 -8.81
N ILE A 28 -11.23 -25.26 -8.94
CA ILE A 28 -11.58 -24.40 -10.08
C ILE A 28 -11.17 -25.05 -11.41
N LYS A 29 -9.94 -25.55 -11.50
CA LYS A 29 -9.40 -26.23 -12.68
C LYS A 29 -10.30 -27.39 -13.12
N ILE A 30 -10.71 -28.21 -12.15
CA ILE A 30 -11.60 -29.36 -12.38
C ILE A 30 -12.99 -28.90 -12.83
N ASN A 31 -13.61 -27.97 -12.10
CA ASN A 31 -15.00 -27.55 -12.33
C ASN A 31 -15.18 -26.76 -13.63
N TYR A 32 -14.18 -25.96 -14.01
CA TYR A 32 -14.22 -25.16 -15.24
C TYR A 32 -13.59 -25.89 -16.44
N GLY A 33 -13.06 -27.10 -16.25
CA GLY A 33 -12.41 -27.87 -17.32
C GLY A 33 -11.16 -27.19 -17.91
N ILE A 34 -10.47 -26.36 -17.13
CA ILE A 34 -9.29 -25.61 -17.59
C ILE A 34 -8.05 -26.45 -17.31
N SER A 35 -7.13 -26.61 -18.24
CA SER A 35 -5.87 -27.30 -18.00
C SER A 35 -4.79 -26.38 -17.39
N THR A 36 -3.83 -26.96 -16.69
CA THR A 36 -2.64 -26.22 -16.22
C THR A 36 -1.86 -25.57 -17.38
N LEU A 37 -1.89 -26.19 -18.56
CA LEU A 37 -1.24 -25.65 -19.76
C LEU A 37 -1.97 -24.41 -20.29
N GLU A 38 -3.30 -24.40 -20.27
CA GLU A 38 -4.09 -23.23 -20.66
C GLU A 38 -3.84 -22.07 -19.70
N ILE A 39 -3.88 -22.31 -18.39
CA ILE A 39 -3.53 -21.27 -17.39
C ILE A 39 -2.12 -20.73 -17.65
N ALA A 40 -1.13 -21.62 -17.87
CA ALA A 40 0.24 -21.22 -18.15
C ALA A 40 0.34 -20.31 -19.38
N LYS A 41 -0.32 -20.69 -20.49
CA LYS A 41 -0.34 -19.89 -21.73
C LYS A 41 -1.03 -18.54 -21.52
N SER A 42 -2.21 -18.51 -20.92
CA SER A 42 -2.98 -17.28 -20.71
C SER A 42 -2.28 -16.28 -19.78
N LEU A 43 -1.48 -16.77 -18.83
CA LEU A 43 -0.72 -15.93 -17.91
C LEU A 43 0.69 -15.60 -18.42
N GLY A 44 1.18 -16.26 -19.47
CA GLY A 44 2.56 -16.14 -19.95
C GLY A 44 3.59 -16.71 -18.95
N LEU A 45 3.26 -17.80 -18.27
CA LEU A 45 4.06 -18.39 -17.19
C LEU A 45 4.48 -19.84 -17.52
N ASN A 46 5.51 -20.31 -16.83
CA ASN A 46 5.93 -21.70 -16.93
C ASN A 46 4.89 -22.64 -16.30
N ARG A 47 4.56 -23.75 -16.98
CA ARG A 47 3.61 -24.77 -16.50
C ARG A 47 3.97 -25.36 -15.13
N ASN A 48 5.26 -25.55 -14.86
CA ASN A 48 5.72 -26.07 -13.56
C ASN A 48 5.48 -25.05 -12.44
N PHE A 49 5.63 -23.76 -12.74
CA PHE A 49 5.29 -22.71 -11.79
C PHE A 49 3.80 -22.70 -11.48
N ILE A 50 2.92 -22.78 -12.49
CA ILE A 50 1.47 -22.92 -12.26
C ILE A 50 1.17 -24.14 -11.37
N SER A 51 1.81 -25.28 -11.65
CA SER A 51 1.66 -26.49 -10.84
C SER A 51 2.09 -26.30 -9.38
N ASN A 52 3.13 -25.50 -9.13
CA ASN A 52 3.56 -25.15 -7.78
C ASN A 52 2.54 -24.25 -7.07
N VAL A 53 1.95 -23.28 -7.76
CA VAL A 53 0.92 -22.40 -7.18
C VAL A 53 -0.36 -23.18 -6.83
N ILE A 54 -0.83 -24.04 -7.74
CA ILE A 54 -1.99 -24.93 -7.51
C ILE A 54 -1.77 -25.83 -6.29
N LYS A 55 -0.54 -26.30 -6.09
CA LYS A 55 -0.16 -27.15 -4.94
C LYS A 55 0.24 -26.35 -3.69
N GLU A 56 -0.08 -25.05 -3.65
CA GLU A 56 0.21 -24.15 -2.51
C GLU A 56 1.71 -24.15 -2.12
N LYS A 57 2.61 -24.22 -3.11
CA LYS A 57 4.08 -24.12 -2.93
C LYS A 57 4.66 -22.77 -3.34
N ALA A 58 3.87 -21.95 -4.03
CA ALA A 58 4.25 -20.63 -4.54
C ALA A 58 3.02 -19.74 -4.62
N ASN A 59 3.21 -18.42 -4.66
CA ASN A 59 2.14 -17.46 -4.90
C ASN A 59 2.13 -17.01 -6.36
N PHE A 60 0.93 -16.72 -6.86
CA PHE A 60 0.84 -15.80 -7.99
C PHE A 60 1.28 -14.39 -7.58
N SER A 61 1.92 -13.69 -8.52
CA SER A 61 2.05 -12.23 -8.41
C SER A 61 0.67 -11.60 -8.55
N GLY A 62 0.50 -10.35 -8.08
CA GLY A 62 -0.78 -9.64 -8.28
C GLY A 62 -1.15 -9.48 -9.76
N ILE A 63 -0.16 -9.29 -10.65
CA ILE A 63 -0.38 -9.27 -12.10
C ILE A 63 -0.96 -10.60 -12.59
N SER A 64 -0.37 -11.72 -12.15
CA SER A 64 -0.83 -13.05 -12.55
C SER A 64 -2.27 -13.31 -12.08
N VAL A 65 -2.62 -12.85 -10.88
CA VAL A 65 -4.01 -12.92 -10.38
C VAL A 65 -4.95 -12.11 -11.25
N ILE A 66 -4.63 -10.84 -11.57
CA ILE A 66 -5.48 -9.99 -12.42
C ILE A 66 -5.63 -10.57 -13.83
N LYS A 67 -4.55 -11.10 -14.41
CA LYS A 67 -4.61 -11.81 -15.70
C LYS A 67 -5.54 -13.04 -15.62
N LEU A 68 -5.45 -13.83 -14.55
CA LEU A 68 -6.31 -14.99 -14.34
C LEU A 68 -7.78 -14.58 -14.23
N MET A 69 -8.08 -13.58 -13.38
CA MET A 69 -9.42 -13.07 -13.17
C MET A 69 -10.05 -12.59 -14.47
N LYS A 70 -9.32 -11.78 -15.25
CA LYS A 70 -9.82 -11.20 -16.49
C LYS A 70 -10.00 -12.24 -17.60
N HIS A 71 -9.02 -13.14 -17.77
CA HIS A 71 -9.04 -14.10 -18.87
C HIS A 71 -10.09 -15.20 -18.68
N PHE A 72 -10.25 -15.69 -17.44
CA PHE A 72 -11.18 -16.79 -17.15
C PHE A 72 -12.50 -16.31 -16.52
N ASN A 73 -12.67 -15.01 -16.29
CA ASN A 73 -13.82 -14.41 -15.61
C ASN A 73 -14.09 -15.04 -14.22
N ILE A 74 -13.03 -15.21 -13.44
CA ILE A 74 -13.06 -15.82 -12.10
C ILE A 74 -12.78 -14.72 -11.07
N PRO A 75 -13.69 -14.43 -10.13
CA PRO A 75 -13.46 -13.37 -9.15
C PRO A 75 -12.42 -13.79 -8.09
N PHE A 76 -11.76 -12.81 -7.50
CA PHE A 76 -10.65 -13.02 -6.56
C PHE A 76 -11.03 -13.92 -5.38
N ASN A 77 -12.17 -13.64 -4.75
CA ASN A 77 -12.69 -14.41 -3.63
C ASN A 77 -12.91 -15.89 -3.97
N LEU A 78 -13.27 -16.23 -5.21
CA LEU A 78 -13.42 -17.64 -5.62
C LEU A 78 -12.05 -18.33 -5.65
N ILE A 79 -10.99 -17.62 -6.02
CA ILE A 79 -9.62 -18.13 -6.06
C ILE A 79 -9.08 -18.36 -4.65
N TYR A 80 -9.32 -17.44 -3.70
CA TYR A 80 -8.60 -17.41 -2.42
C TYR A 80 -9.45 -17.56 -1.14
N SER A 81 -10.78 -17.57 -1.21
CA SER A 81 -11.64 -17.93 -0.07
C SER A 81 -11.84 -19.44 0.00
N VAL A 82 -10.91 -20.13 0.66
CA VAL A 82 -10.87 -21.60 0.69
C VAL A 82 -11.91 -22.26 1.60
N ASN A 83 -12.55 -21.50 2.48
CA ASN A 83 -13.65 -21.93 3.37
C ASN A 83 -13.32 -23.21 4.15
N ARG A 84 -12.07 -23.31 4.64
CA ARG A 84 -11.57 -24.47 5.39
C ARG A 84 -10.49 -24.04 6.38
N LYS A 85 -10.22 -24.90 7.37
CA LYS A 85 -9.05 -24.75 8.25
C LYS A 85 -7.78 -25.06 7.46
N VAL A 86 -6.83 -24.12 7.48
CA VAL A 86 -5.54 -24.25 6.83
C VAL A 86 -4.44 -23.95 7.83
N SER A 87 -3.33 -24.67 7.71
CA SER A 87 -2.10 -24.40 8.46
C SER A 87 -1.10 -23.74 7.53
N TYR A 88 -0.58 -22.59 7.93
CA TYR A 88 0.32 -21.78 7.10
C TYR A 88 1.27 -20.96 7.99
N ILE A 89 2.21 -20.27 7.33
CA ILE A 89 3.19 -19.42 7.99
C ILE A 89 2.77 -17.96 7.83
N GLU A 90 2.70 -17.21 8.92
CA GLU A 90 2.58 -15.74 8.95
C GLU A 90 3.96 -15.13 9.27
N ASN A 91 4.17 -13.88 8.89
CA ASN A 91 5.39 -13.16 9.22
C ASN A 91 5.15 -12.18 10.37
N GLU A 92 6.03 -12.19 11.36
CA GLU A 92 6.08 -11.19 12.42
C GLU A 92 7.40 -10.42 12.29
N PHE A 93 7.31 -9.09 12.23
CA PHE A 93 8.45 -8.20 12.19
C PHE A 93 8.50 -7.40 13.49
N LYS A 94 9.64 -7.40 14.14
CA LYS A 94 9.90 -6.58 15.34
C LYS A 94 11.10 -5.71 15.09
N ARG A 95 10.94 -4.40 15.25
CA ARG A 95 12.02 -3.42 15.16
C ARG A 95 12.43 -3.01 16.55
N TYR A 96 13.74 -2.98 16.75
CA TYR A 96 14.36 -2.71 18.02
C TYR A 96 15.33 -1.54 17.91
N ILE A 97 15.55 -0.88 19.04
CA ILE A 97 16.72 -0.06 19.28
C ILE A 97 17.49 -0.64 20.47
N CYS A 98 18.77 -0.92 20.25
CA CYS A 98 19.70 -1.33 21.30
C CYS A 98 20.75 -0.24 21.50
N VAL A 99 21.06 0.08 22.76
CA VAL A 99 22.15 1.00 23.09
C VAL A 99 23.24 0.24 23.82
N PHE A 100 24.44 0.31 23.27
CA PHE A 100 25.64 -0.27 23.82
C PHE A 100 26.50 0.79 24.49
N GLN A 101 27.02 0.47 25.66
CA GLN A 101 28.09 1.19 26.33
C GLN A 101 29.42 0.51 26.04
N LEU A 102 30.42 1.31 25.67
CA LEU A 102 31.79 0.90 25.36
C LEU A 102 32.76 1.72 26.18
N ASP A 103 33.92 1.14 26.49
CA ASP A 103 35.00 1.87 27.16
C ASP A 103 35.57 2.96 26.23
N LYS A 104 35.82 4.15 26.78
CA LYS A 104 36.16 5.34 25.97
C LYS A 104 37.41 5.18 25.11
N TYR A 105 38.34 4.32 25.52
CA TYR A 105 39.64 4.13 24.89
C TYR A 105 39.75 2.86 24.04
N GLU A 106 38.69 2.05 23.96
CA GLU A 106 38.70 0.86 23.12
C GLU A 106 38.67 1.26 21.63
N SER A 107 39.68 0.82 20.86
CA SER A 107 39.75 0.97 19.41
C SER A 107 39.30 -0.33 18.74
N TYR A 108 38.02 -0.44 18.44
CA TYR A 108 37.49 -1.54 17.64
C TYR A 108 36.81 -1.00 16.39
N GLU A 109 36.82 -1.81 15.32
CA GLU A 109 35.86 -1.61 14.24
C GLU A 109 34.46 -1.79 14.82
N LYS A 110 33.74 -0.67 14.91
CA LYS A 110 32.45 -0.58 15.60
C LYS A 110 31.43 -1.60 15.10
N SER A 111 31.51 -1.97 13.82
CA SER A 111 30.64 -2.97 13.21
C SER A 111 30.81 -4.35 13.83
N ASP A 112 32.04 -4.82 13.99
CA ASP A 112 32.30 -6.24 14.26
C ASP A 112 31.96 -6.62 15.70
N LEU A 113 32.33 -5.75 16.64
CA LEU A 113 32.01 -5.92 18.06
C LEU A 113 30.50 -5.85 18.30
N VAL A 114 29.83 -4.89 17.66
CA VAL A 114 28.37 -4.75 17.72
C VAL A 114 27.69 -5.95 17.10
N MET A 115 28.12 -6.40 15.91
CA MET A 115 27.54 -7.55 15.23
C MET A 115 27.72 -8.84 16.05
N SER A 116 28.86 -9.01 16.73
CA SER A 116 29.05 -10.12 17.65
C SER A 116 28.07 -10.06 18.82
N ALA A 117 27.97 -8.92 19.51
CA ALA A 117 27.04 -8.75 20.63
C ALA A 117 25.57 -8.89 20.21
N MET A 118 25.23 -8.44 19.00
CA MET A 118 23.90 -8.59 18.42
C MET A 118 23.52 -10.05 18.19
N ARG A 119 24.48 -10.93 17.85
CA ARG A 119 24.22 -12.38 17.75
C ARG A 119 23.88 -12.99 19.10
N ASP A 120 24.47 -12.50 20.19
CA ASP A 120 24.18 -13.01 21.54
C ASP A 120 22.82 -12.53 22.07
N ILE A 121 22.37 -11.34 21.66
CA ILE A 121 21.05 -10.77 22.01
C ILE A 121 19.91 -11.52 21.32
N VAL A 122 20.16 -11.97 20.09
CA VAL A 122 19.16 -12.55 19.20
C VAL A 122 19.27 -14.07 19.33
N SER A 123 18.38 -14.69 20.11
CA SER A 123 18.38 -16.15 20.31
C SER A 123 18.38 -16.91 18.98
N GLU A 124 18.99 -18.11 18.95
CA GLU A 124 19.10 -18.99 17.76
C GLU A 124 17.76 -19.32 17.06
N THR A 125 16.62 -19.01 17.69
CA THR A 125 15.27 -19.27 17.19
C THR A 125 14.76 -18.27 16.15
N TYR A 126 15.46 -17.15 15.92
CA TYR A 126 15.03 -16.14 14.95
C TYR A 126 15.57 -16.44 13.53
N GLN A 127 14.71 -16.30 12.51
CA GLN A 127 15.10 -16.67 11.13
C GLN A 127 16.01 -15.65 10.47
N THR A 128 15.76 -14.35 10.67
CA THR A 128 16.55 -13.30 10.02
C THR A 128 16.72 -12.10 10.95
N LEU A 129 17.97 -11.69 11.15
CA LEU A 129 18.36 -10.42 11.77
C LEU A 129 18.86 -9.46 10.69
N ILE A 130 18.28 -8.27 10.63
CA ILE A 130 18.72 -7.22 9.72
C ILE A 130 19.11 -5.99 10.53
N VAL A 131 20.39 -5.68 10.60
CA VAL A 131 20.86 -4.41 11.16
C VAL A 131 20.58 -3.30 10.16
N LYS A 132 19.83 -2.28 10.59
CA LYS A 132 19.40 -1.16 9.74
C LYS A 132 20.35 0.02 9.88
N MET A 133 20.81 0.31 11.10
CA MET A 133 21.78 1.37 11.36
C MET A 133 22.61 1.10 12.61
N ILE A 134 23.83 1.63 12.60
CA ILE A 134 24.74 1.72 13.75
C ILE A 134 25.21 3.17 13.82
N LYS A 135 24.98 3.86 14.94
CA LYS A 135 25.28 5.29 15.10
C LYS A 135 25.89 5.58 16.46
N ASP A 136 26.86 6.50 16.48
CA ASP A 136 27.34 7.07 17.74
C ASP A 136 26.26 7.93 18.37
N ILE A 137 26.15 7.86 19.70
CA ILE A 137 25.33 8.78 20.48
C ILE A 137 26.26 9.90 20.99
N LYS A 138 25.86 11.14 20.73
CA LYS A 138 26.55 12.35 21.22
C LYS A 138 25.51 13.29 21.82
N ASP A 139 25.79 13.80 23.01
CA ASP A 139 24.90 14.74 23.70
C ASP A 139 23.43 14.26 23.74
N ASN A 140 23.24 12.97 24.06
CA ASN A 140 21.92 12.31 24.09
C ASN A 140 21.18 12.27 22.74
N THR A 141 21.89 12.42 21.62
CA THR A 141 21.28 12.44 20.27
C THR A 141 21.97 11.51 19.27
N ILE A 142 21.20 11.10 18.27
CA ILE A 142 21.67 10.38 17.08
C ILE A 142 21.50 11.29 15.86
N SER A 143 22.54 11.33 15.03
CA SER A 143 22.47 11.99 13.72
C SER A 143 22.15 10.99 12.61
N PHE A 144 21.02 11.20 11.93
CA PHE A 144 20.57 10.39 10.79
C PHE A 144 21.12 10.95 9.46
N SER A 145 21.68 10.07 8.63
CA SER A 145 22.14 10.39 7.27
C SER A 145 20.95 10.61 6.32
N ALA A 146 21.25 11.03 5.09
CA ALA A 146 20.25 11.09 4.03
C ALA A 146 19.69 9.69 3.71
N ASP A 147 20.56 8.68 3.68
CA ASP A 147 20.18 7.29 3.42
C ASP A 147 19.20 6.77 4.47
N ASP A 148 19.47 6.99 5.77
CA ASP A 148 18.58 6.57 6.86
C ASP A 148 17.16 7.14 6.70
N LYS A 149 17.06 8.38 6.20
CA LYS A 149 15.78 9.09 5.99
C LYS A 149 15.05 8.63 4.73
N SER A 150 15.74 8.01 3.78
CA SER A 150 15.16 7.51 2.53
C SER A 150 14.69 6.05 2.61
N GLU A 151 15.06 5.35 3.69
CA GLU A 151 14.76 3.94 3.90
C GLU A 151 13.34 3.68 4.40
N ASN A 152 12.88 2.43 4.25
CA ASN A 152 11.53 2.00 4.66
C ASN A 152 11.27 2.06 6.19
N PHE A 153 12.32 2.26 7.00
CA PHE A 153 12.21 2.42 8.45
C PHE A 153 12.29 3.90 8.90
N SER A 154 12.36 4.85 7.97
CA SER A 154 12.48 6.29 8.25
C SER A 154 11.39 6.81 9.20
N SER A 155 10.18 6.25 9.11
CA SER A 155 9.06 6.58 9.99
C SER A 155 9.30 6.27 11.49
N ASP A 156 10.25 5.39 11.82
CA ASP A 156 10.59 5.03 13.20
C ASP A 156 11.78 5.83 13.76
N LEU A 157 12.46 6.65 12.94
CA LEU A 157 13.65 7.43 13.36
C LEU A 157 13.39 8.35 14.55
N LEU A 158 12.22 9.00 14.58
CA LEU A 158 11.84 9.87 15.70
C LEU A 158 11.69 9.08 17.01
N LYS A 159 11.13 7.88 16.94
CA LYS A 159 11.00 7.01 18.12
C LYS A 159 12.36 6.52 18.60
N TYR A 160 13.26 6.16 17.68
CA TYR A 160 14.64 5.80 18.04
C TYR A 160 15.34 6.95 18.77
N GLN A 161 15.19 8.17 18.26
CA GLN A 161 15.75 9.37 18.88
C GLN A 161 15.12 9.63 20.26
N GLU A 162 13.81 9.44 20.42
CA GLU A 162 13.12 9.58 21.70
C GLU A 162 13.70 8.62 22.75
N VAL A 163 13.81 7.32 22.42
CA VAL A 163 14.38 6.31 23.33
C VAL A 163 15.80 6.69 23.76
N VAL A 164 16.64 7.09 22.81
CA VAL A 164 18.03 7.49 23.11
C VAL A 164 18.09 8.75 23.97
N SER A 165 17.27 9.77 23.67
CA SER A 165 17.31 11.02 24.41
C SER A 165 16.91 10.88 25.88
N ASN A 166 16.09 9.89 26.19
CA ASN A 166 15.57 9.63 27.54
C ASN A 166 16.55 8.86 28.45
N LEU A 167 17.70 8.42 27.93
CA LEU A 167 18.71 7.71 28.71
C LEU A 167 19.72 8.65 29.36
N ASN A 168 20.25 8.26 30.52
CA ASN A 168 21.33 8.98 31.20
C ASN A 168 22.69 8.37 30.81
N TYR A 169 23.58 9.20 30.26
CA TYR A 169 24.88 8.79 29.75
C TYR A 169 26.03 9.39 30.55
N ASP A 170 27.09 8.62 30.72
CA ASP A 170 28.37 9.09 31.24
C ASP A 170 29.41 9.16 30.11
N PHE A 171 29.35 10.26 29.34
CA PHE A 171 30.31 10.51 28.25
C PHE A 171 31.73 10.84 28.73
N HIS A 172 31.95 11.03 30.05
CA HIS A 172 33.29 11.23 30.60
C HIS A 172 34.08 9.92 30.57
N ASN A 173 33.43 8.82 30.94
CA ASN A 173 34.09 7.52 31.07
C ASN A 173 33.80 6.56 29.90
N TYR A 174 32.70 6.76 29.18
CA TYR A 174 32.24 5.81 28.18
C TYR A 174 31.88 6.45 26.83
N LYS A 175 31.81 5.59 25.82
CA LYS A 175 31.22 5.86 24.51
C LYS A 175 29.94 5.06 24.38
N TYR A 176 28.96 5.60 23.65
CA TYR A 176 27.68 4.95 23.46
C TYR A 176 27.34 4.84 21.97
N VAL A 177 26.81 3.69 21.59
CA VAL A 177 26.41 3.38 20.21
C VAL A 177 24.98 2.89 20.22
N ALA A 178 24.15 3.48 19.37
CA ALA A 178 22.80 3.04 19.09
C ALA A 178 22.77 2.13 17.86
N VAL A 179 22.02 1.05 17.95
CA VAL A 179 21.87 0.06 16.89
C VAL A 179 20.40 -0.20 16.70
N ALA A 180 19.87 0.17 15.53
CA ALA A 180 18.52 -0.24 15.17
C ALA A 180 18.58 -1.47 14.27
N TYR A 181 17.74 -2.43 14.59
CA TYR A 181 17.70 -3.71 13.91
C TYR A 181 16.28 -4.27 13.85
N GLU A 182 16.08 -5.18 12.92
CA GLU A 182 14.79 -5.82 12.67
C GLU A 182 14.96 -7.33 12.81
N ILE A 183 14.03 -7.96 13.53
CA ILE A 183 13.88 -9.41 13.61
C ILE A 183 12.66 -9.79 12.78
N LEU A 184 12.84 -10.74 11.87
CA LEU A 184 11.76 -11.39 11.13
C LEU A 184 11.58 -12.84 11.62
N ASN A 185 10.33 -13.14 12.01
CA ASN A 185 9.92 -14.46 12.47
C ASN A 185 8.83 -15.03 11.58
N ASP A 186 8.97 -16.31 11.26
CA ASP A 186 7.90 -17.12 10.67
C ASP A 186 7.10 -17.74 11.83
N MET A 187 5.81 -17.44 11.92
CA MET A 187 4.90 -18.03 12.90
C MET A 187 4.03 -19.07 12.23
N SER A 188 4.02 -20.30 12.77
CA SER A 188 3.07 -21.33 12.32
C SER A 188 1.69 -21.04 12.90
N VAL A 189 0.70 -20.93 12.02
CA VAL A 189 -0.67 -20.55 12.36
C VAL A 189 -1.64 -21.56 11.75
N SER A 190 -2.68 -21.91 12.49
CA SER A 190 -3.79 -22.74 11.99
C SER A 190 -5.10 -21.99 12.18
N LYS A 191 -5.68 -21.50 11.07
CA LYS A 191 -6.89 -20.67 11.08
C LYS A 191 -7.90 -21.18 10.05
N TYR A 192 -9.18 -20.98 10.34
CA TYR A 192 -10.23 -21.12 9.33
C TYR A 192 -10.19 -19.88 8.44
N ILE A 193 -10.07 -20.07 7.13
CA ILE A 193 -10.00 -18.97 6.18
C ILE A 193 -11.30 -18.90 5.38
N ASN A 194 -12.07 -17.85 5.65
CA ASN A 194 -13.27 -17.47 4.91
C ASN A 194 -13.25 -15.96 4.70
N LEU A 195 -12.92 -15.50 3.50
CA LEU A 195 -12.87 -14.07 3.17
C LEU A 195 -14.26 -13.43 3.17
N GLN A 196 -15.33 -14.24 3.15
CA GLN A 196 -16.71 -13.77 3.09
C GLN A 196 -17.38 -13.67 4.47
N GLU A 197 -16.75 -14.17 5.53
CA GLU A 197 -17.36 -14.20 6.87
C GLU A 197 -17.69 -12.78 7.39
N ASN A 198 -16.88 -11.79 7.01
CA ASN A 198 -17.03 -10.40 7.43
C ASN A 198 -17.48 -9.48 6.29
N ILE A 199 -18.18 -10.00 5.28
CA ILE A 199 -18.59 -9.18 4.12
C ILE A 199 -19.46 -8.00 4.56
N ASP A 200 -19.03 -6.79 4.23
CA ASP A 200 -19.71 -5.54 4.55
C ASP A 200 -20.50 -5.10 3.32
N THR A 201 -21.76 -5.56 3.26
CA THR A 201 -22.65 -5.29 2.13
C THR A 201 -22.99 -3.81 1.98
N ASP A 202 -23.03 -3.06 3.07
CA ASP A 202 -23.27 -1.61 3.04
C ASP A 202 -22.09 -0.85 2.46
N LEU A 203 -20.87 -1.22 2.86
CA LEU A 203 -19.65 -0.67 2.25
C LEU A 203 -19.56 -1.03 0.77
N ILE A 204 -19.82 -2.28 0.39
CA ILE A 204 -19.80 -2.70 -1.03
C ILE A 204 -20.78 -1.87 -1.85
N ARG A 205 -22.03 -1.74 -1.39
CA ARG A 205 -23.05 -0.91 -2.06
C ARG A 205 -22.63 0.56 -2.14
N TYR A 206 -22.03 1.09 -1.08
CA TYR A 206 -21.47 2.44 -1.10
C TYR A 206 -20.37 2.60 -2.17
N LEU A 207 -19.44 1.64 -2.25
CA LEU A 207 -18.34 1.65 -3.22
C LEU A 207 -18.83 1.48 -4.66
N ASP A 208 -19.81 0.61 -4.90
CA ASP A 208 -20.40 0.38 -6.22
C ASP A 208 -21.11 1.64 -6.75
N ASN A 209 -21.70 2.45 -5.86
CA ASN A 209 -22.27 3.76 -6.18
C ASN A 209 -21.22 4.85 -6.47
N LYS A 210 -19.94 4.62 -6.15
CA LYS A 210 -18.85 5.55 -6.51
C LYS A 210 -18.34 5.24 -7.91
N SER A 211 -18.07 6.28 -8.70
CA SER A 211 -17.40 6.10 -9.99
C SER A 211 -15.89 5.89 -9.80
N PHE A 212 -15.29 5.07 -10.66
CA PHE A 212 -13.84 5.06 -10.84
C PHE A 212 -13.34 6.31 -11.57
N THR A 213 -14.25 7.12 -12.11
CA THR A 213 -13.92 8.29 -12.90
C THR A 213 -13.98 9.56 -12.05
N THR A 214 -12.97 10.41 -12.17
CA THR A 214 -12.94 11.76 -11.58
C THR A 214 -12.81 12.81 -12.67
N ASN A 215 -13.69 13.81 -12.62
CA ASN A 215 -13.69 14.92 -13.55
C ASN A 215 -12.84 16.06 -13.00
N LYS A 216 -11.78 16.44 -13.71
CA LYS A 216 -11.04 17.67 -13.42
C LYS A 216 -11.61 18.81 -14.25
N PHE A 217 -11.84 19.93 -13.59
CA PHE A 217 -12.31 21.16 -14.20
C PHE A 217 -11.20 22.20 -14.17
N LYS A 218 -11.12 23.00 -15.24
CA LYS A 218 -10.29 24.20 -15.30
C LYS A 218 -11.17 25.41 -15.52
N THR A 219 -10.85 26.50 -14.85
CA THR A 219 -11.46 27.79 -15.15
C THR A 219 -10.84 28.34 -16.44
N ILE A 220 -11.67 28.75 -17.39
CA ILE A 220 -11.24 29.49 -18.57
C ILE A 220 -11.80 30.90 -18.52
N SER A 221 -11.04 31.84 -19.07
CA SER A 221 -11.43 33.25 -19.16
C SER A 221 -11.54 33.64 -20.63
N ILE A 222 -12.72 34.09 -21.05
CA ILE A 222 -12.96 34.55 -22.43
C ILE A 222 -13.24 36.05 -22.39
N ARG A 223 -12.57 36.81 -23.26
CA ARG A 223 -12.76 38.27 -23.29
C ARG A 223 -14.16 38.59 -23.79
N LYS A 224 -14.80 39.62 -23.21
CA LYS A 224 -16.17 40.02 -23.56
C LYS A 224 -16.34 40.38 -25.04
N LYS A 225 -15.27 40.82 -25.71
CA LYS A 225 -15.28 41.13 -27.16
C LYS A 225 -15.40 39.88 -28.05
N ASP A 226 -15.08 38.70 -27.51
CA ASP A 226 -15.03 37.43 -28.25
C ASP A 226 -16.31 36.58 -28.00
N ILE A 227 -17.30 37.12 -27.29
CA ILE A 227 -18.58 36.46 -26.98
C ILE A 227 -19.76 37.30 -27.47
N ILE A 228 -20.88 36.65 -27.79
CA ILE A 228 -22.13 37.33 -28.13
C ILE A 228 -23.06 37.23 -26.92
N GLU A 229 -23.37 38.37 -26.32
CA GLU A 229 -24.34 38.44 -25.22
C GLU A 229 -25.78 38.34 -25.75
N LYS A 230 -26.55 37.42 -25.17
CA LYS A 230 -28.01 37.31 -25.34
C LYS A 230 -28.68 37.56 -23.99
N ASN A 231 -30.01 37.59 -23.95
CA ASN A 231 -30.75 37.91 -22.72
C ASN A 231 -30.31 37.01 -21.55
N ASP A 232 -30.36 35.69 -21.72
CA ASP A 232 -30.17 34.74 -20.62
C ASP A 232 -28.83 33.98 -20.66
N TYR A 233 -28.06 34.12 -21.74
CA TYR A 233 -26.82 33.36 -21.93
C TYR A 233 -25.75 34.15 -22.70
N TYR A 234 -24.50 33.70 -22.58
CA TYR A 234 -23.40 34.09 -23.44
C TYR A 234 -23.17 33.02 -24.50
N LYS A 235 -23.14 33.42 -25.78
CA LYS A 235 -22.68 32.56 -26.88
C LYS A 235 -21.15 32.64 -26.93
N LEU A 236 -20.52 31.50 -26.74
CA LEU A 236 -19.09 31.29 -26.71
C LEU A 236 -18.54 31.17 -28.14
N PRO A 237 -17.24 31.47 -28.37
CA PRO A 237 -16.63 31.43 -29.71
C PRO A 237 -16.50 30.01 -30.28
N GLN A 238 -16.59 28.99 -29.42
CA GLN A 238 -16.51 27.57 -29.75
C GLN A 238 -17.29 26.77 -28.71
N GLU A 239 -17.43 25.47 -28.96
CA GLU A 239 -18.00 24.53 -27.99
C GLU A 239 -17.01 24.20 -26.87
N TYR A 240 -17.55 24.01 -25.67
CA TYR A 240 -16.84 23.59 -24.48
C TYR A 240 -17.64 22.53 -23.74
N SER A 241 -16.94 21.63 -23.04
CA SER A 241 -17.55 20.68 -22.10
C SER A 241 -17.79 21.37 -20.76
N ILE A 242 -19.02 21.82 -20.51
CA ILE A 242 -19.39 22.64 -19.34
C ILE A 242 -20.23 21.80 -18.39
N LEU A 243 -20.04 21.98 -17.07
CA LEU A 243 -20.92 21.40 -16.06
C LEU A 243 -22.16 22.29 -15.90
N ILE A 244 -23.32 21.80 -16.32
CA ILE A 244 -24.62 22.49 -16.21
C ILE A 244 -25.55 21.59 -15.43
N ASP A 245 -26.08 22.08 -14.31
CA ASP A 245 -27.07 21.36 -13.48
C ASP A 245 -26.61 19.94 -13.06
N GLY A 246 -25.30 19.73 -12.91
CA GLY A 246 -24.70 18.45 -12.52
C GLY A 246 -24.32 17.53 -13.69
N GLU A 247 -24.66 17.89 -14.93
CA GLU A 247 -24.34 17.14 -16.14
C GLU A 247 -23.27 17.84 -16.98
N ILE A 248 -22.44 17.05 -17.66
CA ILE A 248 -21.44 17.58 -18.59
C ILE A 248 -22.09 17.70 -19.97
N VAL A 249 -22.24 18.93 -20.44
CA VAL A 249 -22.83 19.24 -21.74
C VAL A 249 -21.77 19.86 -22.64
N ILE A 250 -21.66 19.37 -23.88
CA ILE A 250 -20.84 20.00 -24.92
C ILE A 250 -21.70 21.05 -25.60
N CYS A 251 -21.38 22.33 -25.37
CA CYS A 251 -22.14 23.43 -25.96
C CYS A 251 -21.30 24.70 -26.09
N ASP A 252 -21.80 25.62 -26.89
CA ASP A 252 -21.25 26.97 -27.06
C ASP A 252 -22.13 28.03 -26.39
N LYS A 253 -22.97 27.63 -25.42
CA LYS A 253 -23.85 28.53 -24.68
C LYS A 253 -23.69 28.29 -23.19
N ILE A 254 -23.47 29.35 -22.43
CA ILE A 254 -23.44 29.28 -20.98
C ILE A 254 -24.41 30.29 -20.38
N LYS A 255 -25.23 29.85 -19.41
CA LYS A 255 -26.15 30.75 -18.71
C LYS A 255 -25.33 31.80 -17.96
N LYS A 256 -25.83 33.03 -17.90
CA LYS A 256 -25.13 34.11 -17.19
C LYS A 256 -24.93 33.79 -15.70
N SER A 257 -25.83 33.01 -15.10
CA SER A 257 -25.75 32.51 -13.71
C SER A 257 -24.53 31.63 -13.45
N ASP A 258 -24.05 30.93 -14.48
CA ASP A 258 -23.01 29.90 -14.35
C ASP A 258 -21.62 30.48 -14.66
N CYS A 259 -21.53 31.80 -14.78
CA CYS A 259 -20.33 32.56 -15.13
C CYS A 259 -19.97 33.57 -14.04
N ILE A 260 -18.67 33.78 -13.84
CA ILE A 260 -18.15 34.93 -13.11
C ILE A 260 -17.88 36.06 -14.13
N VAL A 261 -18.66 37.13 -14.07
CA VAL A 261 -18.48 38.29 -14.95
C VAL A 261 -17.43 39.23 -14.38
N LYS A 262 -16.31 39.39 -15.08
CA LYS A 262 -15.27 40.39 -14.78
C LYS A 262 -15.42 41.62 -15.67
N ARG A 263 -14.60 42.65 -15.43
CA ARG A 263 -14.62 43.90 -16.21
C ARG A 263 -14.53 43.65 -17.72
N ASN A 264 -13.55 42.86 -18.16
CA ASN A 264 -13.23 42.63 -19.58
C ASN A 264 -13.39 41.18 -20.05
N SER A 265 -13.81 40.27 -19.18
CA SER A 265 -13.96 38.84 -19.49
C SER A 265 -15.11 38.20 -18.72
N ILE A 266 -15.47 37.00 -19.13
CA ILE A 266 -16.26 36.06 -18.35
C ILE A 266 -15.39 34.86 -18.01
N GLU A 267 -15.57 34.30 -16.81
CA GLU A 267 -14.90 33.10 -16.35
C GLU A 267 -15.90 31.99 -16.04
N PHE A 268 -15.57 30.77 -16.44
CA PHE A 268 -16.39 29.60 -16.16
C PHE A 268 -15.55 28.33 -16.16
N ASN A 269 -16.07 27.29 -15.51
CA ASN A 269 -15.38 26.01 -15.40
C ASN A 269 -15.75 25.10 -16.57
N VAL A 270 -14.72 24.57 -17.22
CA VAL A 270 -14.87 23.55 -18.26
C VAL A 270 -14.17 22.28 -17.81
N LEU A 271 -14.73 21.14 -18.20
CA LEU A 271 -14.06 19.86 -18.03
C LEU A 271 -12.73 19.89 -18.80
N SER A 272 -11.64 19.73 -18.07
CA SER A 272 -10.30 19.69 -18.66
C SER A 272 -9.84 18.27 -18.94
N GLU A 273 -10.17 17.34 -18.05
CA GLU A 273 -9.65 15.99 -18.06
C GLU A 273 -10.62 15.05 -17.34
N ILE A 274 -10.81 13.86 -17.90
CA ILE A 274 -11.50 12.75 -17.26
C ILE A 274 -10.42 11.78 -16.80
N ILE A 275 -10.25 11.60 -15.50
CA ILE A 275 -9.27 10.69 -14.93
C ILE A 275 -9.97 9.40 -14.56
N VAL A 276 -9.48 8.28 -15.07
CA VAL A 276 -9.93 6.96 -14.64
C VAL A 276 -8.99 6.45 -13.55
N ASN A 277 -9.49 6.41 -12.33
CA ASN A 277 -8.77 5.90 -11.17
C ASN A 277 -8.73 4.37 -11.20
N LEU A 278 -7.60 3.81 -10.78
CA LEU A 278 -7.46 2.36 -10.66
C LEU A 278 -8.14 1.82 -9.40
N THR A 279 -8.22 2.62 -8.33
CA THR A 279 -8.71 2.16 -7.03
C THR A 279 -9.75 3.12 -6.44
N LYS A 280 -10.56 2.59 -5.53
CA LYS A 280 -11.51 3.32 -4.66
C LYS A 280 -11.10 3.24 -3.18
N LEU A 281 -9.82 2.99 -2.90
CA LEU A 281 -9.33 2.86 -1.53
C LEU A 281 -9.53 4.13 -0.70
N ASN A 282 -9.50 5.30 -1.34
CA ASN A 282 -9.83 6.57 -0.70
C ASN A 282 -11.27 6.58 -0.16
N TYR A 283 -12.25 6.14 -0.95
CA TYR A 283 -13.65 6.07 -0.53
C TYR A 283 -13.86 5.06 0.58
N LEU A 284 -13.16 3.90 0.53
CA LEU A 284 -13.19 2.91 1.60
C LEU A 284 -12.64 3.50 2.90
N ARG A 285 -11.48 4.15 2.83
CA ARG A 285 -10.83 4.83 3.96
C ARG A 285 -11.73 5.90 4.56
N GLU A 286 -12.35 6.74 3.74
CA GLU A 286 -13.30 7.78 4.16
C GLU A 286 -14.53 7.18 4.84
N TYR A 287 -15.14 6.15 4.24
CA TYR A 287 -16.31 5.47 4.81
C TYR A 287 -16.03 4.90 6.20
N LYS A 288 -14.86 4.29 6.38
CA LYS A 288 -14.43 3.72 7.66
C LYS A 288 -13.85 4.75 8.63
N SER A 289 -13.77 6.02 8.25
CA SER A 289 -13.13 7.08 9.04
C SER A 289 -11.67 6.75 9.43
N TYR A 290 -10.93 6.10 8.54
CA TYR A 290 -9.54 5.73 8.76
C TYR A 290 -8.58 6.82 8.25
N SER A 291 -7.46 7.01 8.94
CA SER A 291 -6.34 7.78 8.41
C SER A 291 -5.54 6.96 7.39
N THR A 292 -4.64 7.61 6.64
CA THR A 292 -3.67 6.94 5.76
C THR A 292 -2.79 5.96 6.53
N LYS A 293 -2.38 6.34 7.74
CA LYS A 293 -1.61 5.49 8.66
C LYS A 293 -2.41 4.27 9.13
N ASP A 294 -3.69 4.43 9.46
CA ASP A 294 -4.54 3.30 9.86
C ASP A 294 -4.68 2.28 8.73
N MET A 295 -4.89 2.76 7.50
CA MET A 295 -4.97 1.91 6.32
C MET A 295 -3.66 1.18 6.04
N ALA A 296 -2.52 1.89 6.13
CA ALA A 296 -1.20 1.32 5.95
C ALA A 296 -0.93 0.21 6.98
N ASN A 297 -1.25 0.45 8.25
CA ASN A 297 -1.13 -0.54 9.32
C ASN A 297 -2.01 -1.77 9.08
N LYS A 298 -3.28 -1.57 8.68
CA LYS A 298 -4.20 -2.69 8.38
C LYS A 298 -3.75 -3.53 7.20
N LEU A 299 -3.12 -2.91 6.20
CA LEU A 299 -2.56 -3.61 5.05
C LEU A 299 -1.14 -4.15 5.30
N GLY A 300 -0.51 -3.80 6.42
CA GLY A 300 0.86 -4.19 6.76
C GLY A 300 1.91 -3.59 5.83
N VAL A 301 1.71 -2.36 5.35
CA VAL A 301 2.63 -1.63 4.47
C VAL A 301 3.02 -0.28 5.07
N SER A 302 4.04 0.39 4.51
CA SER A 302 4.35 1.77 4.92
C SER A 302 3.26 2.75 4.47
N GLU A 303 3.16 3.89 5.14
CA GLU A 303 2.19 4.93 4.79
C GLU A 303 2.39 5.45 3.36
N ASP A 304 3.64 5.66 2.93
CA ASP A 304 3.96 6.06 1.55
C ASP A 304 3.55 5.00 0.53
N THR A 305 3.78 3.73 0.84
CA THR A 305 3.34 2.60 0.00
C THR A 305 1.83 2.60 -0.12
N TYR A 306 1.11 2.80 1.00
CA TYR A 306 -0.35 2.90 0.98
C TYR A 306 -0.82 4.07 0.11
N ILE A 307 -0.23 5.26 0.25
CA ILE A 307 -0.58 6.44 -0.55
C ILE A 307 -0.35 6.18 -2.05
N ALA A 308 0.75 5.51 -2.42
CA ALA A 308 1.03 5.14 -3.80
C ALA A 308 0.04 4.11 -4.34
N ILE A 309 -0.40 3.15 -3.51
CA ILE A 309 -1.44 2.17 -3.85
C ILE A 309 -2.81 2.86 -4.02
N GLU A 310 -3.22 3.71 -3.08
CA GLU A 310 -4.50 4.45 -3.13
C GLU A 310 -4.61 5.27 -4.41
N LYS A 311 -3.53 5.95 -4.79
CA LYS A 311 -3.43 6.73 -6.05
C LYS A 311 -3.28 5.87 -7.30
N GLY A 312 -3.13 4.56 -7.17
CA GLY A 312 -2.95 3.63 -8.28
C GLY A 312 -1.61 3.79 -9.00
N TYR A 313 -0.56 4.24 -8.31
CA TYR A 313 0.81 4.33 -8.86
C TYR A 313 1.60 3.04 -8.64
N GLN A 314 1.28 2.28 -7.59
CA GLN A 314 1.97 1.04 -7.24
C GLN A 314 1.15 -0.21 -7.55
N LYS A 315 1.85 -1.26 -7.98
CA LYS A 315 1.26 -2.58 -8.20
C LYS A 315 0.94 -3.25 -6.86
N LEU A 316 -0.27 -3.77 -6.71
CA LEU A 316 -0.70 -4.63 -5.62
C LEU A 316 -0.11 -6.03 -5.77
N SER A 317 0.37 -6.60 -4.65
CA SER A 317 0.68 -8.02 -4.56
C SER A 317 -0.60 -8.84 -4.33
N ALA A 318 -0.58 -10.14 -4.61
CA ALA A 318 -1.72 -11.02 -4.30
C ALA A 318 -2.04 -11.03 -2.79
N GLN A 319 -1.02 -10.93 -1.94
CA GLN A 319 -1.18 -10.84 -0.49
C GLN A 319 -1.88 -9.55 -0.07
N THR A 320 -1.54 -8.42 -0.70
CA THR A 320 -2.22 -7.14 -0.44
C THR A 320 -3.67 -7.19 -0.90
N MET A 321 -3.97 -7.78 -2.06
CA MET A 321 -5.34 -7.99 -2.53
C MET A 321 -6.13 -8.87 -1.55
N TRP A 322 -5.53 -9.96 -1.09
CA TRP A 322 -6.10 -10.85 -0.08
C TRP A 322 -6.40 -10.12 1.22
N LYS A 323 -5.48 -9.26 1.64
CA LYS A 323 -5.61 -8.45 2.85
C LYS A 323 -6.75 -7.45 2.77
N ILE A 324 -6.95 -6.83 1.59
CA ILE A 324 -8.05 -5.91 1.33
C ILE A 324 -9.40 -6.62 1.51
N GLU A 325 -9.60 -7.78 0.88
CA GLU A 325 -10.88 -8.51 1.04
C GLU A 325 -11.09 -8.97 2.49
N LEU A 326 -10.05 -9.52 3.13
CA LEU A 326 -10.15 -10.03 4.51
C LEU A 326 -10.49 -8.92 5.52
N GLU A 327 -9.73 -7.82 5.53
CA GLU A 327 -9.80 -6.83 6.63
C GLU A 327 -10.95 -5.84 6.48
N PHE A 328 -11.39 -5.61 5.25
CA PHE A 328 -12.46 -4.63 4.99
C PHE A 328 -13.79 -5.28 4.62
N GLY A 329 -13.82 -6.60 4.40
CA GLY A 329 -15.06 -7.29 4.05
C GLY A 329 -15.60 -6.89 2.69
N VAL A 330 -14.73 -6.58 1.73
CA VAL A 330 -15.11 -6.10 0.40
C VAL A 330 -14.74 -7.11 -0.67
N LEU A 331 -15.40 -7.02 -1.83
CA LEU A 331 -14.97 -7.73 -3.03
C LEU A 331 -13.90 -6.89 -3.74
N LEU A 332 -12.85 -7.55 -4.24
CA LEU A 332 -11.72 -6.85 -4.86
C LEU A 332 -12.17 -5.95 -6.03
N HIS A 333 -13.14 -6.40 -6.83
CA HIS A 333 -13.66 -5.63 -7.97
C HIS A 333 -14.46 -4.38 -7.57
N SER A 334 -15.02 -4.33 -6.36
CA SER A 334 -15.69 -3.12 -5.85
C SER A 334 -14.69 -2.03 -5.46
N VAL A 335 -13.42 -2.39 -5.21
CA VAL A 335 -12.35 -1.45 -4.85
C VAL A 335 -11.37 -1.20 -5.99
N LEU A 336 -11.12 -2.20 -6.84
CA LEU A 336 -10.12 -2.17 -7.90
C LEU A 336 -10.79 -2.24 -9.27
N ASN A 337 -10.47 -1.29 -10.14
CA ASN A 337 -10.90 -1.33 -11.54
C ASN A 337 -10.05 -2.37 -12.28
N ILE A 338 -10.53 -3.61 -12.33
CA ILE A 338 -9.80 -4.75 -12.90
C ILE A 338 -9.40 -4.50 -14.36
N ASP A 339 -10.25 -3.84 -15.13
CA ASP A 339 -10.00 -3.59 -16.55
C ASP A 339 -8.89 -2.58 -16.77
N GLU A 340 -8.96 -1.43 -16.09
CA GLU A 340 -7.93 -0.40 -16.20
C GLU A 340 -6.61 -0.82 -15.55
N TYR A 341 -6.69 -1.56 -14.45
CA TYR A 341 -5.51 -2.13 -13.81
C TYR A 341 -4.80 -3.13 -14.74
N TYR A 342 -5.57 -3.98 -15.44
CA TYR A 342 -5.03 -4.87 -16.45
C TYR A 342 -4.36 -4.09 -17.60
N LYS A 343 -5.03 -3.08 -18.15
CA LYS A 343 -4.47 -2.24 -19.23
C LYS A 343 -3.19 -1.52 -18.82
N LYS A 344 -3.09 -1.09 -17.56
CA LYS A 344 -1.91 -0.35 -17.10
C LYS A 344 -0.72 -1.26 -16.81
N TYR A 345 -0.95 -2.47 -16.28
CA TYR A 345 0.11 -3.27 -15.68
C TYR A 345 0.30 -4.67 -16.26
N CYS A 346 -0.60 -5.14 -17.12
CA CYS A 346 -0.63 -6.54 -17.58
C CYS A 346 -0.48 -6.71 -19.10
N THR A 347 -0.57 -5.65 -19.89
CA THR A 347 -0.55 -5.67 -21.37
C THR A 347 0.80 -5.36 -22.01
N GLU A 348 1.88 -5.36 -21.22
CA GLU A 348 3.26 -5.28 -21.71
C GLU A 348 3.89 -6.68 -21.80
#